data_AF-A0A7Y7P2T6-F1
#
_entry.id   AF-A0A7Y7P2T6-F1
#
_cell.length_a   1.000
_cell.length_b   1.000
_cell.length_c   1.000
_cell.angle_alpha   90.00
_cell.angle_beta   90.00
_cell.angle_gamma   90.00
#
_symmetry.space_group_name_H-M   'P 1'
#
loop_
_entity.id
_entity.type
_entity.pdbx_description
1 polymer ?
#
loop_
_entity_poly.entity_id
_entity_poly.type
_entity_poly.pdbx_seq_one_letter_code
_entity_poly.pdbx_strand_id
1 'polypeptide(L)'
;SFTETDPVFGASIAKNITTSNITNWNAAYSWGNHATAGYLTSFTETDPVFGASIAKNITASNITNWNTAYSWGNHASAGYLTSFTEVDPIFSSSAANGITSTNISNWNTAYGWGNHAGLYKLISYTPDWSELTNKPFNLTSPSNNQLLKYNTTSSKWENWTPNYLTTENQSLTLSNNQLSISGAGGNTVTFTNWDTDKTDDVTLSTPVNGDMLYFNGTNWTAVPKGTTGQVLTMNASGVPEWQYTYTAPTASTQSATFSLPSAILNGVVNPNKLSTTVTFQYGTTISYGNTATATQSPINGSSNTNVNCSISGLVAGTTYHFRVKAENSFGITYGDDMTFTLLGTGITWEGGLIFYLDGTGQHGLIAAPSDQTSADWGCYPSVISGADGTAIGTGNQNTLDIVAGCTTIGIAAEICANLNLNGYSDWFLPSKDELGLMYTNLYLAGKGSFGTTLYYWSSSEYNINYSYRLNFSGGVSGTSLKNSTQYVRAVRAF
;
A
#
# COMPACT_ATOMS: atom_id res chain seq x y z
N SER A 1 -48.25 0.81 11.03
CA SER A 1 -47.44 -0.42 10.92
C SER A 1 -46.61 -0.30 9.66
N PHE A 2 -45.34 0.08 9.78
CA PHE A 2 -44.41 0.04 8.66
C PHE A 2 -43.53 -1.18 8.88
N THR A 3 -43.67 -2.16 7.98
CA THR A 3 -42.78 -3.30 7.87
C THR A 3 -41.51 -2.79 7.19
N GLU A 4 -40.43 -2.75 7.94
CA GLU A 4 -39.09 -2.54 7.41
C GLU A 4 -38.64 -3.83 6.72
N THR A 5 -38.17 -3.72 5.48
CA THR A 5 -37.39 -4.78 4.84
C THR A 5 -35.92 -4.46 5.09
N ASP A 6 -35.28 -5.28 5.92
CA ASP A 6 -33.84 -5.21 6.16
C ASP A 6 -33.07 -5.27 4.83
N PRO A 7 -32.01 -4.46 4.66
CA PRO A 7 -31.16 -4.57 3.49
C PRO A 7 -30.46 -5.94 3.48
N VAL A 8 -30.62 -6.63 2.35
CA VAL A 8 -30.00 -7.93 2.07
C VAL A 8 -28.50 -7.84 2.32
N PHE A 9 -27.96 -8.80 3.10
CA PHE A 9 -26.55 -9.03 3.47
C PHE A 9 -25.61 -9.29 2.26
N GLY A 10 -25.99 -8.83 1.07
CA GLY A 10 -25.34 -9.09 -0.20
C GLY A 10 -24.12 -8.23 -0.51
N ALA A 11 -23.99 -7.05 0.13
CA ALA A 11 -22.97 -6.05 -0.17
C ALA A 11 -21.93 -5.85 0.95
N SER A 12 -22.05 -6.57 2.08
CA SER A 12 -21.06 -6.52 3.15
C SER A 12 -19.88 -7.43 2.83
N ILE A 13 -18.67 -6.95 3.09
CA ILE A 13 -17.42 -7.74 3.13
C ILE A 13 -17.53 -8.96 4.08
N ALA A 14 -18.49 -8.96 5.01
CA ALA A 14 -18.78 -10.09 5.88
C ALA A 14 -19.56 -11.24 5.21
N LYS A 15 -20.13 -11.06 4.01
CA LYS A 15 -20.94 -12.08 3.30
C LYS A 15 -20.19 -13.38 3.02
N ASN A 16 -18.87 -13.29 2.84
CA ASN A 16 -18.02 -14.44 2.52
C ASN A 16 -17.39 -15.10 3.75
N ILE A 17 -17.76 -14.67 4.97
CA ILE A 17 -17.30 -15.30 6.20
C ILE A 17 -18.13 -16.59 6.39
N THR A 18 -17.52 -17.73 6.09
CA THR A 18 -18.14 -19.04 6.30
C THR A 18 -17.96 -19.52 7.74
N THR A 19 -18.74 -20.52 8.17
CA THR A 19 -18.53 -21.21 9.45
C THR A 19 -17.11 -21.78 9.56
N SER A 20 -16.44 -22.07 8.44
CA SER A 20 -15.03 -22.49 8.42
C SER A 20 -14.07 -21.33 8.71
N ASN A 21 -14.37 -20.11 8.23
CA ASN A 21 -13.61 -18.90 8.59
C ASN A 21 -13.71 -18.59 10.09
N ILE A 22 -14.89 -18.76 10.68
CA ILE A 22 -15.14 -18.56 12.11
C ILE A 22 -14.43 -19.64 12.94
N THR A 23 -14.50 -20.90 12.53
CA THR A 23 -13.79 -22.01 13.21
C THR A 23 -12.27 -21.86 13.11
N ASN A 24 -11.73 -21.42 11.96
CA ASN A 24 -10.30 -21.16 11.81
C ASN A 24 -9.85 -19.95 12.65
N TRP A 25 -10.67 -18.90 12.78
CA TRP A 25 -10.38 -17.78 13.69
C TRP A 25 -10.40 -18.23 15.15
N ASN A 26 -11.37 -19.09 15.53
CA ASN A 26 -11.46 -19.66 16.87
C ASN A 26 -10.35 -20.70 17.20
N ALA A 27 -9.70 -21.29 16.19
CA ALA A 27 -8.68 -22.33 16.37
C ALA A 27 -7.25 -21.87 16.06
N ALA A 28 -7.06 -20.65 15.55
CA ALA A 28 -5.73 -20.12 15.27
C ALA A 28 -5.04 -19.68 16.56
N TYR A 29 -4.15 -20.56 17.04
CA TYR A 29 -3.15 -20.34 18.09
C TYR A 29 -3.67 -20.11 19.52
N SER A 30 -3.78 -21.22 20.26
CA SER A 30 -3.41 -21.40 21.68
C SER A 30 -3.72 -20.33 22.75
N TRP A 31 -4.69 -19.43 22.55
CA TRP A 31 -5.02 -18.36 23.51
C TRP A 31 -6.43 -18.45 24.12
N GLY A 32 -7.15 -19.55 23.90
CA GLY A 32 -8.44 -19.79 24.56
C GLY A 32 -9.59 -18.90 24.05
N ASN A 33 -10.76 -19.05 24.68
CA ASN A 33 -12.00 -18.40 24.25
C ASN A 33 -11.98 -16.88 24.49
N HIS A 34 -11.88 -16.09 23.42
CA HIS A 34 -11.89 -14.62 23.50
C HIS A 34 -13.27 -14.00 23.77
N ALA A 35 -14.35 -14.78 23.81
CA ALA A 35 -15.67 -14.27 24.20
C ALA A 35 -15.79 -13.95 25.70
N THR A 36 -14.81 -14.37 26.52
CA THR A 36 -14.81 -14.21 27.98
C THR A 36 -13.84 -13.14 28.51
N ALA A 37 -13.09 -12.45 27.64
CA ALA A 37 -12.24 -11.33 28.04
C ALA A 37 -12.88 -10.01 27.57
N GLY A 38 -13.52 -9.31 28.51
CA GLY A 38 -14.33 -8.11 28.28
C GLY A 38 -13.57 -6.87 27.84
N TYR A 39 -13.04 -6.85 26.61
CA TYR A 39 -12.31 -5.72 26.04
C TYR A 39 -13.15 -4.73 25.22
N LEU A 40 -14.43 -4.55 25.55
CA LEU A 40 -15.20 -3.41 25.05
C LEU A 40 -16.34 -3.08 26.03
N THR A 41 -16.03 -2.29 27.07
CA THR A 41 -17.07 -1.74 27.97
C THR A 41 -17.31 -0.24 27.79
N SER A 42 -16.54 0.47 26.98
CA SER A 42 -16.97 1.76 26.41
C SER A 42 -16.00 2.24 25.34
N PHE A 43 -16.46 2.29 24.08
CA PHE A 43 -15.89 3.17 23.09
C PHE A 43 -17.05 3.90 22.41
N THR A 44 -17.08 5.22 22.54
CA THR A 44 -17.92 6.09 21.72
C THR A 44 -17.05 6.54 20.57
N GLU A 45 -17.21 5.92 19.41
CA GLU A 45 -16.66 6.44 18.17
C GLU A 45 -17.50 7.64 17.74
N THR A 46 -16.88 8.81 17.63
CA THR A 46 -17.44 9.92 16.87
C THR A 46 -16.83 9.89 15.49
N ASP A 47 -17.65 9.54 14.50
CA ASP A 47 -17.38 9.85 13.09
C ASP A 47 -16.99 11.34 12.93
N PRO A 48 -16.17 11.71 11.93
CA PRO A 48 -15.95 13.11 11.60
C PRO A 48 -17.28 13.75 11.17
N VAL A 49 -17.89 14.49 12.11
CA VAL A 49 -19.03 15.35 11.83
C VAL A 49 -18.56 16.46 10.92
N PHE A 50 -19.15 16.53 9.73
CA PHE A 50 -18.97 17.59 8.74
C PHE A 50 -19.51 18.94 9.28
N GLY A 51 -18.85 19.51 10.30
CA GLY A 51 -19.31 20.63 11.13
C GLY A 51 -19.05 22.03 10.58
N ALA A 52 -18.20 22.16 9.57
CA ALA A 52 -17.83 23.46 8.99
C ALA A 52 -18.39 23.69 7.58
N SER A 53 -19.14 22.73 7.02
CA SER A 53 -19.79 22.94 5.72
C SER A 53 -21.08 23.72 5.91
N ILE A 54 -21.19 24.80 5.13
CA ILE A 54 -22.42 25.56 4.87
C ILE A 54 -23.62 24.69 4.46
N ALA A 55 -23.40 23.44 4.05
CA ALA A 55 -24.47 22.49 3.70
C ALA A 55 -25.10 21.75 4.90
N LYS A 56 -24.48 21.76 6.10
CA LYS A 56 -24.96 20.97 7.27
C LYS A 56 -26.34 21.39 7.78
N ASN A 57 -26.72 22.66 7.61
CA ASN A 57 -27.96 23.22 8.13
C ASN A 57 -29.14 23.20 7.13
N ILE A 58 -28.97 22.55 5.97
CA ILE A 58 -30.05 22.40 4.99
C ILE A 58 -30.88 21.18 5.39
N THR A 59 -32.01 21.41 6.05
CA THR A 59 -32.96 20.34 6.39
C THR A 59 -33.92 20.06 5.23
N ALA A 60 -34.59 18.92 5.23
CA ALA A 60 -35.70 18.65 4.29
C ALA A 60 -36.78 19.74 4.37
N SER A 61 -36.98 20.36 5.54
CA SER A 61 -37.86 21.51 5.72
C SER A 61 -37.30 22.79 5.08
N ASN A 62 -35.98 22.98 5.01
CA ASN A 62 -35.36 24.07 4.23
C ASN A 62 -35.54 23.86 2.71
N ILE A 63 -35.48 22.62 2.24
CA ILE A 63 -35.73 22.26 0.83
C ILE A 63 -37.22 22.43 0.49
N THR A 64 -38.12 21.98 1.37
CA THR A 64 -39.56 22.17 1.20
C THR A 64 -39.97 23.64 1.34
N ASN A 65 -39.36 24.40 2.25
CA ASN A 65 -39.59 25.85 2.37
C ASN A 65 -39.01 26.61 1.17
N TRP A 66 -37.89 26.20 0.58
CA TRP A 66 -37.43 26.77 -0.70
C TRP A 66 -38.46 26.53 -1.81
N ASN A 67 -39.09 25.35 -1.85
CA ASN A 67 -40.17 25.04 -2.77
C ASN A 67 -41.51 25.74 -2.45
N THR A 68 -41.67 26.35 -1.26
CA THR A 68 -42.95 26.91 -0.79
C THR A 68 -42.86 28.41 -0.43
N ALA A 69 -41.68 29.03 -0.49
CA ALA A 69 -41.48 30.42 -0.06
C ALA A 69 -41.98 31.41 -1.12
N TYR A 70 -43.22 31.84 -0.90
CA TYR A 70 -43.95 32.94 -1.52
C TYR A 70 -44.37 32.72 -2.98
N SER A 71 -45.59 32.22 -3.14
CA SER A 71 -46.54 32.52 -4.22
C SER A 71 -46.11 32.39 -5.70
N TRP A 72 -45.00 31.70 -6.02
CA TRP A 72 -44.46 31.66 -7.40
C TRP A 72 -44.60 30.31 -8.14
N GLY A 73 -45.26 29.31 -7.56
CA GLY A 73 -45.64 28.08 -8.28
C GLY A 73 -44.47 27.25 -8.84
N ASN A 74 -44.80 26.28 -9.70
CA ASN A 74 -43.84 25.37 -10.34
C ASN A 74 -42.93 26.12 -11.34
N HIS A 75 -41.62 26.18 -11.04
CA HIS A 75 -40.60 26.85 -11.87
C HIS A 75 -40.27 26.14 -13.20
N ALA A 76 -40.88 24.99 -13.51
CA ALA A 76 -40.81 24.39 -14.84
C ALA A 76 -41.84 24.96 -15.82
N SER A 77 -42.69 25.91 -15.42
CA SER A 77 -43.85 26.31 -16.24
C SER A 77 -44.20 27.81 -16.26
N ALA A 78 -43.38 28.70 -15.71
CA ALA A 78 -43.64 30.14 -15.72
C ALA A 78 -42.41 30.92 -16.19
N GLY A 79 -42.50 31.48 -17.41
CA GLY A 79 -41.66 32.62 -17.77
C GLY A 79 -41.92 33.77 -16.80
N TYR A 80 -40.86 34.48 -16.41
CA TYR A 80 -40.76 35.94 -16.35
C TYR A 80 -39.63 36.36 -15.38
N LEU A 81 -38.48 36.73 -15.96
CA LEU A 81 -37.79 37.94 -15.53
C LEU A 81 -38.79 39.10 -15.73
N THR A 82 -39.39 39.62 -14.65
CA THR A 82 -40.41 40.69 -14.67
C THR A 82 -39.88 42.09 -14.32
N SER A 83 -38.56 42.31 -14.23
CA SER A 83 -38.00 43.65 -14.46
C SER A 83 -36.48 43.62 -14.57
N PHE A 84 -36.01 43.49 -15.81
CA PHE A 84 -34.82 44.21 -16.25
C PHE A 84 -35.10 44.69 -17.67
N THR A 85 -34.51 45.82 -18.06
CA THR A 85 -34.61 46.30 -19.44
C THR A 85 -33.38 45.78 -20.19
N GLU A 86 -33.44 44.56 -20.70
CA GLU A 86 -32.76 44.24 -21.96
C GLU A 86 -33.71 44.54 -23.09
N VAL A 87 -33.17 45.05 -24.18
CA VAL A 87 -33.88 45.08 -25.44
C VAL A 87 -33.62 43.72 -26.10
N ASP A 88 -34.63 42.85 -26.14
CA ASP A 88 -34.59 41.65 -26.98
C ASP A 88 -34.20 42.06 -28.41
N PRO A 89 -33.34 41.29 -29.11
CA PRO A 89 -33.08 41.56 -30.51
C PRO A 89 -34.39 41.45 -31.28
N ILE A 90 -34.80 42.57 -31.87
CA ILE A 90 -35.99 42.67 -32.71
C ILE A 90 -35.84 41.62 -33.82
N PHE A 91 -36.66 40.57 -33.79
CA PHE A 91 -36.60 39.49 -34.79
C PHE A 91 -36.97 39.98 -36.20
N SER A 92 -37.36 41.26 -36.38
CA SER A 92 -37.58 41.85 -37.71
C SER A 92 -36.31 42.07 -38.52
N SER A 93 -35.12 42.04 -37.89
CA SER A 93 -33.83 42.16 -38.58
C SER A 93 -33.11 40.82 -38.82
N SER A 94 -33.69 39.69 -38.37
CA SER A 94 -33.12 38.38 -38.66
C SER A 94 -33.32 38.04 -40.14
N ALA A 95 -32.27 37.54 -40.80
CA ALA A 95 -32.37 37.02 -42.17
C ALA A 95 -33.42 35.90 -42.31
N ALA A 96 -33.84 35.29 -41.20
CA ALA A 96 -34.85 34.24 -41.18
C ALA A 96 -36.30 34.76 -41.07
N ASN A 97 -36.52 36.05 -40.80
CA ASN A 97 -37.86 36.60 -40.54
C ASN A 97 -38.76 36.76 -41.79
N GLY A 98 -38.17 36.63 -42.99
CA GLY A 98 -38.91 36.63 -44.26
C GLY A 98 -39.24 35.24 -44.80
N ILE A 99 -38.92 34.17 -44.08
CA ILE A 99 -39.08 32.80 -44.58
C ILE A 99 -40.57 32.40 -44.44
N THR A 100 -41.28 32.42 -45.56
CA THR A 100 -42.67 31.96 -45.65
C THR A 100 -42.75 30.45 -45.83
N SER A 101 -43.94 29.86 -45.64
CA SER A 101 -44.21 28.45 -45.96
C SER A 101 -43.93 28.12 -47.44
N THR A 102 -44.06 29.09 -48.34
CA THR A 102 -43.63 28.97 -49.75
C THR A 102 -42.12 28.92 -49.89
N ASN A 103 -41.35 29.66 -49.06
CA ASN A 103 -39.89 29.57 -49.06
C ASN A 103 -39.39 28.20 -48.56
N ILE A 104 -40.07 27.61 -47.57
CA ILE A 104 -39.76 26.26 -47.07
C ILE A 104 -40.08 25.19 -48.12
N SER A 105 -41.19 25.33 -48.85
CA SER A 105 -41.55 24.40 -49.94
C SER A 105 -40.59 24.49 -51.14
N ASN A 106 -40.15 25.70 -51.49
CA ASN A 106 -39.14 25.92 -52.53
C ASN A 106 -37.75 25.40 -52.10
N TRP A 107 -37.39 25.56 -50.82
CA TRP A 107 -36.16 25.01 -50.25
C TRP A 107 -36.17 23.47 -50.26
N ASN A 108 -37.26 22.83 -49.84
CA ASN A 108 -37.38 21.37 -49.91
C ASN A 108 -37.36 20.83 -51.35
N THR A 109 -37.86 21.59 -52.33
CA THR A 109 -37.78 21.24 -53.75
C THR A 109 -36.35 21.41 -54.31
N ALA A 110 -35.61 22.43 -53.86
CA ALA A 110 -34.20 22.65 -54.22
C ALA A 110 -33.22 21.70 -53.50
N TYR A 111 -33.50 21.32 -52.25
CA TYR A 111 -32.64 20.46 -51.42
C TYR A 111 -32.61 19.00 -51.91
N GLY A 112 -33.58 18.58 -52.73
CA GLY A 112 -33.57 17.28 -53.41
C GLY A 112 -32.64 17.19 -54.63
N TRP A 113 -32.00 18.29 -55.06
CA TRP A 113 -31.22 18.36 -56.32
C TRP A 113 -29.79 18.90 -56.15
N GLY A 114 -29.26 19.00 -54.93
CA GLY A 114 -27.85 19.36 -54.73
C GLY A 114 -27.45 20.78 -55.19
N ASN A 115 -26.17 21.12 -55.00
CA ASN A 115 -25.61 22.47 -55.10
C ASN A 115 -25.27 22.90 -56.55
N HIS A 116 -25.92 23.97 -57.02
CA HIS A 116 -25.74 24.64 -58.30
C HIS A 116 -25.29 26.11 -58.13
N ALA A 117 -24.01 26.36 -57.89
CA ALA A 117 -23.46 27.72 -57.99
C ALA A 117 -22.07 27.70 -58.63
N GLY A 118 -22.04 27.45 -59.94
CA GLY A 118 -20.82 27.42 -60.73
C GLY A 118 -21.05 27.30 -62.24
N LEU A 119 -21.61 28.36 -62.84
CA LEU A 119 -21.32 28.85 -64.20
C LEU A 119 -21.81 28.05 -65.43
N TYR A 120 -22.90 28.59 -66.00
CA TYR A 120 -23.59 28.31 -67.27
C TYR A 120 -22.73 28.04 -68.53
N LYS A 121 -23.12 27.01 -69.32
CA LYS A 121 -23.08 26.97 -70.81
C LYS A 121 -24.25 26.12 -71.39
N LEU A 122 -24.59 26.39 -72.66
CA LEU A 122 -25.83 26.06 -73.40
C LEU A 122 -26.12 24.58 -73.73
N ILE A 123 -27.37 24.35 -74.14
CA ILE A 123 -28.22 23.13 -74.08
C ILE A 123 -27.91 21.98 -75.06
N SER A 124 -26.73 21.93 -75.68
CA SER A 124 -26.39 20.87 -76.65
C SER A 124 -24.89 20.63 -76.79
N TYR A 125 -24.24 20.20 -75.70
CA TYR A 125 -22.85 19.77 -75.73
C TYR A 125 -22.68 18.43 -74.98
N THR A 126 -22.22 17.42 -75.70
CA THR A 126 -21.68 16.17 -75.16
C THR A 126 -20.15 16.24 -75.27
N PRO A 127 -19.40 16.04 -74.16
CA PRO A 127 -17.95 16.08 -74.22
C PRO A 127 -17.41 14.90 -75.04
N ASP A 128 -16.37 15.16 -75.84
CA ASP A 128 -15.57 14.10 -76.45
C ASP A 128 -14.70 13.44 -75.37
N TRP A 129 -14.44 12.14 -75.53
CA TRP A 129 -13.67 11.30 -74.60
C TRP A 129 -12.23 11.81 -74.36
N SER A 130 -11.75 12.71 -75.22
CA SER A 130 -10.46 13.39 -75.14
C SER A 130 -10.40 14.54 -74.11
N GLU A 131 -11.54 15.01 -73.56
CA GLU A 131 -11.58 16.08 -72.55
C GLU A 131 -11.53 15.59 -71.08
N LEU A 132 -11.64 14.28 -70.85
CA LEU A 132 -11.57 13.64 -69.51
C LEU A 132 -10.20 13.02 -69.19
N THR A 133 -9.29 12.94 -70.15
CA THR A 133 -8.06 12.14 -70.02
C THR A 133 -6.86 12.90 -69.45
N ASN A 134 -6.95 14.20 -69.14
CA ASN A 134 -5.79 14.99 -68.71
C ASN A 134 -6.08 16.10 -67.69
N LYS A 135 -6.74 15.79 -66.55
CA LYS A 135 -6.62 16.66 -65.35
C LYS A 135 -6.16 15.86 -64.13
N PRO A 136 -4.86 15.95 -63.78
CA PRO A 136 -4.25 15.23 -62.69
C PRO A 136 -4.48 15.99 -61.39
N PHE A 137 -4.89 15.31 -60.32
CA PHE A 137 -4.57 15.76 -58.97
C PHE A 137 -4.12 14.56 -58.16
N ASN A 138 -2.80 14.36 -58.21
CA ASN A 138 -2.03 13.54 -57.33
C ASN A 138 -2.13 14.06 -55.88
N LEU A 139 -2.44 13.18 -54.94
CA LEU A 139 -1.76 13.17 -53.66
C LEU A 139 -0.88 11.92 -53.66
N THR A 140 0.38 12.18 -53.96
CA THR A 140 1.49 11.23 -53.97
C THR A 140 1.80 10.80 -52.54
N SER A 141 1.72 9.49 -52.33
CA SER A 141 2.42 8.71 -51.31
C SER A 141 1.87 8.79 -49.88
N PRO A 142 1.70 7.64 -49.19
CA PRO A 142 1.49 7.63 -47.74
C PRO A 142 2.63 8.38 -47.04
N SER A 143 2.30 9.09 -45.95
CA SER A 143 3.31 9.76 -45.14
C SER A 143 4.18 8.71 -44.46
N ASN A 144 5.48 8.98 -44.33
CA ASN A 144 6.36 8.14 -43.51
C ASN A 144 5.77 8.04 -42.09
N ASN A 145 5.63 6.83 -41.54
CA ASN A 145 5.05 6.51 -40.22
C ASN A 145 3.51 6.44 -40.11
N GLN A 146 2.76 6.29 -41.21
CA GLN A 146 1.32 6.01 -41.14
C GLN A 146 1.02 4.58 -40.66
N LEU A 147 0.05 4.40 -39.75
CA LEU A 147 -0.35 3.12 -39.14
C LEU A 147 -1.80 2.75 -39.50
N LEU A 148 -2.00 1.52 -39.98
CA LEU A 148 -3.32 0.93 -40.25
C LEU A 148 -3.57 -0.25 -39.30
N LYS A 149 -4.81 -0.43 -38.84
CA LYS A 149 -5.25 -1.56 -38.01
C LYS A 149 -6.29 -2.41 -38.75
N TYR A 150 -6.16 -3.74 -38.67
CA TYR A 150 -7.14 -4.63 -39.28
C TYR A 150 -8.39 -4.79 -38.41
N ASN A 151 -9.56 -4.52 -38.98
CA ASN A 151 -10.86 -4.72 -38.34
C ASN A 151 -11.50 -6.01 -38.86
N THR A 152 -11.56 -7.03 -37.99
CA THR A 152 -12.11 -8.34 -38.34
C THR A 152 -13.61 -8.35 -38.58
N THR A 153 -14.34 -7.34 -38.09
CA THR A 153 -15.80 -7.22 -38.28
C THR A 153 -16.14 -6.67 -39.66
N SER A 154 -15.35 -5.71 -40.15
CA SER A 154 -15.51 -5.09 -41.47
C SER A 154 -14.66 -5.77 -42.55
N SER A 155 -13.75 -6.68 -42.17
CA SER A 155 -12.74 -7.31 -43.03
C SER A 155 -11.88 -6.31 -43.81
N LYS A 156 -11.61 -5.13 -43.22
CA LYS A 156 -10.90 -4.01 -43.86
C LYS A 156 -9.77 -3.49 -42.98
N TRP A 157 -8.77 -2.87 -43.61
CA TRP A 157 -7.74 -2.07 -42.92
C TRP A 157 -8.26 -0.65 -42.70
N GLU A 158 -8.20 -0.18 -41.47
CA GLU A 158 -8.72 1.13 -41.05
C GLU A 158 -7.56 2.00 -40.52
N ASN A 159 -7.59 3.31 -40.81
CA ASN A 159 -6.58 4.25 -40.32
C ASN A 159 -6.63 4.32 -38.79
N TRP A 160 -5.48 4.18 -38.12
CA TRP A 160 -5.45 4.09 -36.67
C TRP A 160 -4.34 4.96 -36.07
N THR A 161 -4.76 5.97 -35.30
CA THR A 161 -3.87 6.83 -34.51
C THR A 161 -4.18 6.58 -33.03
N PRO A 162 -3.22 6.07 -32.22
CA PRO A 162 -3.48 5.81 -30.81
C PRO A 162 -3.68 7.12 -30.02
N ASN A 163 -4.67 7.16 -29.13
CA ASN A 163 -5.06 8.34 -28.33
C ASN A 163 -3.94 8.96 -27.47
N TYR A 164 -2.84 8.24 -27.20
CA TYR A 164 -1.69 8.75 -26.44
C TYR A 164 -0.69 9.56 -27.28
N LEU A 165 -0.95 9.76 -28.58
CA LEU A 165 -0.10 10.53 -29.49
C LEU A 165 -0.70 11.86 -29.97
N THR A 166 -1.91 12.27 -29.51
CA THR A 166 -2.50 13.54 -29.94
C THR A 166 -3.28 14.23 -28.82
N THR A 167 -2.77 15.37 -28.36
CA THR A 167 -3.60 16.46 -27.82
C THR A 167 -4.44 17.00 -28.96
N GLU A 168 -5.61 16.40 -29.20
CA GLU A 168 -6.86 17.00 -29.70
C GLU A 168 -7.78 15.85 -30.14
N ASN A 169 -8.97 15.80 -29.53
CA ASN A 169 -9.95 14.74 -29.74
C ASN A 169 -10.52 14.77 -31.16
N GLN A 170 -10.48 13.66 -31.89
CA GLN A 170 -11.38 13.39 -33.01
C GLN A 170 -12.04 12.02 -32.84
N SER A 171 -13.36 12.00 -32.89
CA SER A 171 -14.19 10.79 -32.81
C SER A 171 -14.61 10.37 -34.21
N LEU A 172 -14.46 9.09 -34.54
CA LEU A 172 -14.97 8.48 -35.78
C LEU A 172 -16.36 7.88 -35.53
N THR A 173 -17.32 8.11 -36.42
CA THR A 173 -18.59 7.37 -36.46
C THR A 173 -18.83 6.82 -37.86
N LEU A 174 -19.28 5.56 -37.95
CA LEU A 174 -19.50 4.82 -39.19
C LEU A 174 -21.00 4.72 -39.51
N SER A 175 -21.40 5.20 -40.69
CA SER A 175 -22.70 4.91 -41.30
C SER A 175 -22.56 4.73 -42.81
N ASN A 176 -23.17 3.68 -43.37
CA ASN A 176 -23.30 3.42 -44.81
C ASN A 176 -21.98 3.35 -45.62
N ASN A 177 -20.99 2.63 -45.10
CA ASN A 177 -19.73 2.34 -45.80
C ASN A 177 -18.86 3.57 -46.19
N GLN A 178 -19.15 4.73 -45.60
CA GLN A 178 -18.29 5.91 -45.69
C GLN A 178 -17.81 6.33 -44.29
N LEU A 179 -16.52 6.55 -44.18
CA LEU A 179 -15.89 7.19 -43.03
C LEU A 179 -15.77 8.68 -43.34
N SER A 180 -16.41 9.54 -42.54
CA SER A 180 -16.30 10.99 -42.67
C SER A 180 -15.63 11.60 -41.43
N ILE A 181 -14.69 12.52 -41.66
CA ILE A 181 -14.04 13.33 -40.62
C ILE A 181 -14.75 14.69 -40.63
N SER A 182 -15.32 15.14 -39.51
CA SER A 182 -15.80 16.51 -39.39
C SER A 182 -14.92 17.29 -38.43
N GLY A 183 -14.09 18.17 -38.99
CA GLY A 183 -13.47 19.32 -38.33
C GLY A 183 -13.53 20.51 -39.29
N ALA A 184 -13.65 21.73 -38.76
CA ALA A 184 -13.86 22.95 -39.54
C ALA A 184 -12.65 23.27 -40.44
N GLY A 185 -12.64 22.72 -41.64
CA GLY A 185 -11.57 22.88 -42.63
C GLY A 185 -11.64 21.76 -43.65
N GLY A 186 -12.48 21.95 -44.68
CA GLY A 186 -12.85 20.93 -45.65
C GLY A 186 -11.71 20.37 -46.49
N ASN A 187 -11.07 19.31 -46.01
CA ASN A 187 -10.25 18.41 -46.81
C ASN A 187 -10.90 17.02 -46.82
N THR A 188 -11.43 16.63 -47.98
CA THR A 188 -11.95 15.28 -48.23
C THR A 188 -10.78 14.36 -48.57
N VAL A 189 -10.51 13.34 -47.75
CA VAL A 189 -9.60 12.24 -48.12
C VAL A 189 -10.45 11.11 -48.68
N THR A 190 -10.42 10.95 -50.00
CA THR A 190 -11.09 9.85 -50.71
C THR A 190 -10.08 8.72 -50.91
N PHE A 191 -10.37 7.52 -50.39
CA PHE A 191 -9.58 6.34 -50.71
C PHE A 191 -10.01 5.80 -52.09
N THR A 192 -9.24 6.12 -53.13
CA THR A 192 -9.36 5.51 -54.46
C THR A 192 -8.01 4.94 -54.87
N ASN A 193 -7.70 3.76 -54.35
CA ASN A 193 -6.84 2.74 -54.93
C ASN A 193 -6.87 1.55 -53.98
N TRP A 194 -7.76 0.58 -54.25
CA TRP A 194 -7.41 -0.78 -53.89
C TRP A 194 -6.52 -1.23 -55.03
N ASP A 195 -5.26 -1.50 -54.72
CA ASP A 195 -4.32 -1.96 -55.73
C ASP A 195 -4.87 -3.21 -56.42
N THR A 196 -5.01 -3.16 -57.74
CA THR A 196 -5.34 -4.37 -58.53
C THR A 196 -4.07 -5.11 -58.96
N ASP A 197 -2.91 -4.48 -58.79
CA ASP A 197 -1.61 -5.14 -58.86
C ASP A 197 -1.41 -5.93 -57.56
N LYS A 198 -1.16 -7.23 -57.69
CA LYS A 198 -0.88 -8.13 -56.56
C LYS A 198 0.62 -8.29 -56.31
N THR A 199 1.46 -7.60 -57.07
CA THR A 199 2.92 -7.80 -57.04
C THR A 199 3.60 -7.09 -55.87
N ASP A 200 2.92 -6.11 -55.26
CA ASP A 200 3.34 -5.32 -54.10
C ASP A 200 2.37 -5.44 -52.89
N ASP A 201 1.25 -6.13 -53.06
CA ASP A 201 0.33 -6.54 -51.99
C ASP A 201 1.04 -7.42 -50.96
N VAL A 202 1.14 -6.95 -49.71
CA VAL A 202 1.53 -7.79 -48.58
C VAL A 202 0.38 -8.73 -48.24
N THR A 203 0.48 -9.98 -48.68
CA THR A 203 -0.45 -11.02 -48.28
C THR A 203 -0.10 -11.52 -46.88
N LEU A 204 -0.80 -11.03 -45.85
CA LEU A 204 -0.92 -11.77 -44.60
C LEU A 204 -1.86 -12.94 -44.85
N SER A 205 -1.36 -14.17 -44.78
CA SER A 205 -2.15 -15.36 -45.12
C SER A 205 -3.30 -15.63 -44.14
N THR A 206 -3.27 -15.03 -42.94
CA THR A 206 -4.29 -15.16 -41.87
C THR A 206 -4.28 -13.97 -40.88
N PRO A 207 -4.64 -12.74 -41.29
CA PRO A 207 -4.60 -11.58 -40.39
C PRO A 207 -5.61 -11.72 -39.24
N VAL A 208 -5.18 -11.43 -38.02
CA VAL A 208 -6.02 -11.45 -36.80
C VAL A 208 -6.28 -10.04 -36.29
N ASN A 209 -7.32 -9.90 -35.46
CA ASN A 209 -7.62 -8.60 -34.84
C ASN A 209 -6.45 -8.13 -33.96
N GLY A 210 -5.83 -7.02 -34.38
CA GLY A 210 -4.65 -6.44 -33.73
C GLY A 210 -3.37 -6.47 -34.58
N ASP A 211 -3.37 -7.11 -35.74
CA ASP A 211 -2.28 -6.97 -36.72
C ASP A 211 -2.25 -5.55 -37.31
N MET A 212 -1.05 -5.10 -37.68
CA MET A 212 -0.78 -3.76 -38.17
C MET A 212 0.02 -3.79 -39.49
N LEU A 213 -0.09 -2.74 -40.29
CA LEU A 213 0.77 -2.51 -41.45
C LEU A 213 1.54 -1.19 -41.25
N TYR A 214 2.83 -1.22 -41.57
CA TYR A 214 3.75 -0.08 -41.56
C TYR A 214 4.29 0.17 -42.97
N PHE A 215 4.19 1.40 -43.47
CA PHE A 215 4.80 1.79 -44.73
C PHE A 215 6.23 2.27 -44.52
N ASN A 216 7.21 1.58 -45.11
CA ASN A 216 8.64 1.85 -44.90
C ASN A 216 9.26 2.85 -45.88
N GLY A 217 8.44 3.52 -46.70
CA GLY A 217 8.88 4.42 -47.77
C GLY A 217 8.85 3.79 -49.16
N THR A 218 8.91 2.47 -49.27
CA THR A 218 8.88 1.74 -50.55
C THR A 218 7.74 0.74 -50.61
N ASN A 219 7.57 -0.08 -49.56
CA ASN A 219 6.56 -1.13 -49.49
C ASN A 219 5.82 -1.06 -48.14
N TRP A 220 4.58 -1.57 -48.11
CA TRP A 220 3.94 -1.94 -46.85
C TRP A 220 4.67 -3.14 -46.24
N THR A 221 4.74 -3.18 -44.92
CA THR A 221 5.36 -4.27 -44.15
C THR A 221 4.41 -4.65 -43.02
N ALA A 222 4.18 -5.95 -42.84
CA ALA A 222 3.35 -6.44 -41.75
C ALA A 222 4.06 -6.31 -40.40
N VAL A 223 3.34 -5.79 -39.41
CA VAL A 223 3.71 -5.78 -38.00
C VAL A 223 2.68 -6.64 -37.28
N PRO A 224 2.99 -7.92 -37.01
CA PRO A 224 2.07 -8.84 -36.33
C PRO A 224 1.62 -8.26 -34.99
N LYS A 225 0.42 -8.60 -34.53
CA LYS A 225 -0.11 -8.18 -33.24
C LYS A 225 0.88 -8.46 -32.09
N GLY A 226 1.11 -7.44 -31.26
CA GLY A 226 1.91 -7.56 -30.05
C GLY A 226 1.27 -8.47 -29.00
N THR A 227 2.11 -9.05 -28.15
CA THR A 227 1.69 -9.79 -26.96
C THR A 227 1.45 -8.86 -25.77
N THR A 228 0.66 -9.31 -24.79
CA THR A 228 0.35 -8.52 -23.59
C THR A 228 1.60 -8.01 -22.88
N GLY A 229 1.68 -6.69 -22.65
CA GLY A 229 2.82 -6.03 -21.99
C GLY A 229 3.93 -5.56 -22.93
N GLN A 230 3.76 -5.71 -24.24
CA GLN A 230 4.56 -5.00 -25.24
C GLN A 230 3.92 -3.66 -25.60
N VAL A 231 4.77 -2.67 -25.85
CA VAL A 231 4.42 -1.39 -26.47
C VAL A 231 5.06 -1.33 -27.85
N LEU A 232 4.37 -0.70 -28.79
CA LEU A 232 4.90 -0.44 -30.11
C LEU A 232 5.84 0.77 -30.04
N THR A 233 7.12 0.59 -30.32
CA THR A 233 8.12 1.66 -30.37
C THR A 233 8.75 1.72 -31.75
N MET A 234 9.34 2.87 -32.10
CA MET A 234 10.16 3.00 -33.31
C MET A 234 11.60 2.68 -32.95
N ASN A 235 12.24 1.72 -33.63
CA ASN A 235 13.65 1.44 -33.41
C ASN A 235 14.56 2.51 -34.03
N ALA A 236 15.88 2.37 -33.85
CA ALA A 236 16.87 3.33 -34.36
C ALA A 236 16.83 3.53 -35.89
N SER A 237 16.24 2.58 -36.63
CA SER A 237 16.04 2.66 -38.07
C SER A 237 14.66 3.20 -38.45
N GLY A 238 13.86 3.66 -37.49
CA GLY A 238 12.51 4.18 -37.71
C GLY A 238 11.51 3.10 -38.12
N VAL A 239 11.73 1.84 -37.74
CA VAL A 239 10.77 0.75 -37.99
C VAL A 239 9.99 0.47 -36.70
N PRO A 240 8.64 0.40 -36.75
CA PRO A 240 7.83 0.05 -35.61
C PRO A 240 8.04 -1.41 -35.22
N GLU A 241 8.39 -1.64 -33.96
CA GLU A 241 8.59 -2.97 -33.39
C GLU A 241 7.96 -3.08 -32.00
N TRP A 242 7.51 -4.28 -31.64
CA TRP A 242 6.97 -4.54 -30.31
C TRP A 242 8.10 -4.76 -29.32
N GLN A 243 8.24 -3.86 -28.35
CA GLN A 243 9.20 -4.00 -27.26
C GLN A 243 8.47 -4.11 -25.92
N TYR A 244 9.04 -4.86 -24.98
CA TYR A 244 8.56 -4.81 -23.60
C TYR A 244 8.88 -3.45 -22.98
N THR A 245 7.94 -2.87 -22.24
CA THR A 245 8.26 -1.74 -21.36
C THR A 245 9.13 -2.24 -20.22
N TYR A 246 10.44 -2.03 -20.32
CA TYR A 246 11.34 -2.23 -19.20
C TYR A 246 11.35 -0.98 -18.32
N THR A 247 11.50 -1.18 -17.02
CA THR A 247 11.58 -0.11 -16.03
C THR A 247 12.67 -0.41 -15.03
N ALA A 248 13.09 0.61 -14.28
CA ALA A 248 13.86 0.40 -13.07
C ALA A 248 13.12 -0.58 -12.13
N PRO A 249 13.82 -1.35 -11.29
CA PRO A 249 13.17 -2.33 -10.42
C PRO A 249 12.28 -1.61 -9.39
N THR A 250 11.34 -2.30 -8.76
CA THR A 250 10.69 -1.80 -7.52
C THR A 250 11.35 -2.44 -6.31
N ALA A 251 11.55 -1.68 -5.23
CA ALA A 251 12.16 -2.20 -4.02
C ALA A 251 11.45 -1.67 -2.77
N SER A 252 11.24 -2.54 -1.78
CA SER A 252 10.65 -2.21 -0.49
C SER A 252 11.47 -2.88 0.62
N THR A 253 11.92 -2.09 1.59
CA THR A 253 12.62 -2.59 2.78
C THR A 253 11.57 -3.18 3.74
N GLN A 254 11.89 -4.30 4.38
CA GLN A 254 11.04 -4.96 5.36
C GLN A 254 11.77 -5.10 6.70
N SER A 255 11.01 -5.29 7.79
CA SER A 255 11.57 -5.44 9.13
C SER A 255 12.66 -6.50 9.18
N ALA A 256 13.77 -6.16 9.84
CA ALA A 256 14.84 -7.10 10.10
C ALA A 256 14.40 -8.13 11.14
N THR A 257 14.98 -9.33 11.07
CA THR A 257 15.00 -10.27 12.19
C THR A 257 16.40 -10.28 12.77
N PHE A 258 16.57 -10.28 14.09
CA PHE A 258 17.89 -10.08 14.69
C PHE A 258 18.04 -10.85 15.99
N SER A 259 19.27 -11.32 16.22
CA SER A 259 19.73 -11.95 17.43
C SER A 259 21.22 -11.68 17.54
N LEU A 260 21.66 -11.04 18.63
CA LEU A 260 23.05 -10.67 18.84
C LEU A 260 23.99 -11.87 18.58
N PRO A 261 25.10 -11.70 17.81
CA PRO A 261 25.64 -10.47 17.23
C PRO A 261 25.25 -10.23 15.76
N SER A 262 24.08 -10.70 15.33
CA SER A 262 23.70 -10.78 13.92
C SER A 262 22.29 -10.28 13.63
N ALA A 263 22.04 -9.96 12.36
CA ALA A 263 20.72 -9.63 11.85
C ALA A 263 20.54 -10.16 10.44
N ILE A 264 19.30 -10.46 10.07
CA ILE A 264 18.85 -10.73 8.72
C ILE A 264 18.05 -9.52 8.27
N LEU A 265 18.58 -8.80 7.28
CA LEU A 265 17.90 -7.68 6.65
C LEU A 265 16.98 -8.21 5.56
N ASN A 266 15.71 -7.79 5.56
CA ASN A 266 14.68 -8.31 4.68
C ASN A 266 14.19 -7.23 3.71
N GLY A 267 13.75 -7.65 2.53
CA GLY A 267 13.14 -6.76 1.54
C GLY A 267 12.35 -7.53 0.49
N VAL A 268 11.64 -6.78 -0.35
CA VAL A 268 10.90 -7.31 -1.50
C VAL A 268 11.30 -6.51 -2.73
N VAL A 269 11.71 -7.20 -3.79
CA VAL A 269 12.13 -6.55 -5.05
C VAL A 269 11.42 -7.17 -6.24
N ASN A 270 10.92 -6.32 -7.15
CA ASN A 270 10.48 -6.74 -8.49
C ASN A 270 11.54 -6.32 -9.51
N PRO A 271 12.16 -7.26 -10.25
CA PRO A 271 13.19 -6.94 -11.25
C PRO A 271 12.64 -6.24 -12.50
N ASN A 272 11.31 -6.23 -12.68
CA ASN A 272 10.63 -5.65 -13.84
C ASN A 272 11.17 -6.19 -15.19
N LYS A 273 11.35 -7.51 -15.26
CA LYS A 273 11.79 -8.33 -16.40
C LYS A 273 13.28 -8.25 -16.74
N LEU A 274 14.06 -7.41 -16.04
CA LEU A 274 15.49 -7.29 -16.26
C LEU A 274 16.29 -7.91 -15.11
N SER A 275 17.47 -8.44 -15.43
CA SER A 275 18.42 -8.88 -14.40
C SER A 275 18.73 -7.71 -13.47
N THR A 276 18.50 -7.90 -12.18
CA THR A 276 18.57 -6.86 -11.15
C THR A 276 19.50 -7.30 -10.04
N THR A 277 20.54 -6.52 -9.79
CA THR A 277 21.44 -6.67 -8.65
C THR A 277 20.78 -6.10 -7.41
N VAL A 278 20.78 -6.84 -6.31
CA VAL A 278 20.15 -6.43 -5.04
C VAL A 278 21.19 -6.42 -3.93
N THR A 279 21.29 -5.28 -3.26
CA THR A 279 22.18 -5.04 -2.12
C THR A 279 21.40 -4.39 -0.98
N PHE A 280 21.80 -4.64 0.26
CA PHE A 280 21.35 -3.89 1.42
C PHE A 280 22.43 -2.89 1.81
N GLN A 281 22.02 -1.67 2.11
CA GLN A 281 22.88 -0.66 2.73
C GLN A 281 22.52 -0.63 4.22
N TYR A 282 23.52 -0.61 5.11
CA TYR A 282 23.28 -0.60 6.54
C TYR A 282 24.38 0.15 7.31
N GLY A 283 24.05 0.65 8.50
CA GLY A 283 24.97 1.40 9.37
C GLY A 283 24.33 1.93 10.64
N THR A 284 25.08 2.66 11.45
CA THR A 284 24.59 3.29 12.68
C THR A 284 23.91 4.65 12.44
N THR A 285 23.87 5.10 11.19
CA THR A 285 23.22 6.35 10.76
C THR A 285 22.60 6.14 9.38
N ILE A 286 21.77 7.09 8.93
CA ILE A 286 21.18 7.13 7.58
C ILE A 286 22.20 7.24 6.45
N SER A 287 23.48 7.51 6.75
CA SER A 287 24.57 7.42 5.78
C SER A 287 24.97 5.97 5.47
N TYR A 288 24.50 5.01 6.27
CA TYR A 288 24.79 3.57 6.22
C TYR A 288 26.30 3.24 6.30
N GLY A 289 27.05 3.49 5.24
CA GLY A 289 28.50 3.28 5.20
C GLY A 289 28.93 1.83 5.00
N ASN A 290 28.01 0.86 5.13
CA ASN A 290 28.26 -0.55 4.79
C ASN A 290 27.24 -1.06 3.77
N THR A 291 27.64 -2.09 3.03
CA THR A 291 26.78 -2.78 2.05
C THR A 291 26.92 -4.29 2.16
N ALA A 292 25.84 -5.03 1.92
CA ALA A 292 25.82 -6.48 1.84
C ALA A 292 24.97 -6.93 0.64
N THR A 293 25.45 -7.88 -0.16
CA THR A 293 24.68 -8.42 -1.29
C THR A 293 23.58 -9.36 -0.79
N ALA A 294 22.37 -9.23 -1.34
CA ALA A 294 21.28 -10.14 -1.01
C ALA A 294 21.59 -11.57 -1.51
N THR A 295 21.20 -12.58 -0.76
CA THR A 295 21.47 -14.00 -1.09
C THR A 295 20.86 -14.41 -2.44
N GLN A 296 19.71 -13.83 -2.80
CA GLN A 296 19.01 -14.11 -4.05
C GLN A 296 19.59 -13.31 -5.24
N SER A 297 20.51 -12.37 -5.01
CA SER A 297 21.03 -11.51 -6.08
C SER A 297 21.99 -12.27 -7.01
N PRO A 298 21.95 -12.01 -8.34
CA PRO A 298 20.95 -11.19 -9.03
C PRO A 298 19.61 -11.92 -9.21
N ILE A 299 18.51 -11.16 -9.22
CA ILE A 299 17.17 -11.68 -9.49
C ILE A 299 16.64 -11.23 -10.86
N ASN A 300 15.72 -11.99 -11.44
CA ASN A 300 15.16 -11.78 -12.77
C ASN A 300 13.65 -12.08 -12.80
N GLY A 301 13.00 -11.83 -13.95
CA GLY A 301 11.54 -12.00 -14.10
C GLY A 301 10.73 -10.78 -13.68
N SER A 302 9.41 -10.93 -13.55
CA SER A 302 8.46 -9.83 -13.31
C SER A 302 7.64 -9.98 -12.02
N SER A 303 8.01 -10.91 -11.15
CA SER A 303 7.34 -11.16 -9.87
C SER A 303 8.10 -10.50 -8.72
N ASN A 304 7.35 -10.08 -7.71
CA ASN A 304 7.93 -9.69 -6.43
C ASN A 304 8.67 -10.89 -5.82
N THR A 305 9.93 -10.69 -5.47
CA THR A 305 10.79 -11.70 -4.86
C THR A 305 11.21 -11.23 -3.48
N ASN A 306 11.02 -12.08 -2.46
CA ASN A 306 11.56 -11.84 -1.13
C ASN A 306 13.07 -12.01 -1.17
N VAL A 307 13.79 -11.00 -0.68
CA VAL A 307 15.24 -10.95 -0.65
C VAL A 307 15.73 -10.73 0.77
N ASN A 308 16.87 -11.31 1.12
CA ASN A 308 17.48 -11.08 2.43
C ASN A 308 19.02 -11.16 2.38
N CYS A 309 19.65 -10.62 3.41
CA CYS A 309 21.06 -10.87 3.69
C CYS A 309 21.31 -10.98 5.20
N SER A 310 22.22 -11.87 5.59
CA SER A 310 22.72 -11.96 6.96
C SER A 310 23.93 -11.04 7.16
N ILE A 311 23.90 -10.23 8.22
CA ILE A 311 25.01 -9.42 8.70
C ILE A 311 25.40 -9.85 10.11
N SER A 312 26.66 -9.67 10.50
CA SER A 312 27.21 -10.11 11.78
C SER A 312 28.21 -9.09 12.34
N GLY A 313 28.65 -9.29 13.58
CA GLY A 313 29.56 -8.37 14.26
C GLY A 313 28.87 -7.10 14.77
N LEU A 314 27.57 -7.17 15.01
CA LEU A 314 26.77 -6.07 15.51
C LEU A 314 26.93 -5.91 17.03
N VAL A 315 26.81 -4.67 17.50
CA VAL A 315 27.02 -4.31 18.91
C VAL A 315 25.68 -4.12 19.61
N ALA A 316 25.53 -4.71 20.80
CA ALA A 316 24.35 -4.53 21.64
C ALA A 316 24.16 -3.06 22.07
N GLY A 317 22.91 -2.63 22.24
CA GLY A 317 22.55 -1.26 22.56
C GLY A 317 22.74 -0.27 21.41
N THR A 318 23.07 -0.73 20.20
CA THR A 318 23.26 0.12 19.03
C THR A 318 22.05 0.01 18.09
N THR A 319 21.51 1.16 17.70
CA THR A 319 20.51 1.26 16.64
C THR A 319 21.20 1.24 15.27
N TYR A 320 20.73 0.36 14.40
CA TYR A 320 21.17 0.25 13.01
C TYR A 320 20.06 0.70 12.07
N HIS A 321 20.43 1.52 11.09
CA HIS A 321 19.64 1.88 9.92
C HIS A 321 19.97 0.94 8.77
N PHE A 322 18.97 0.58 7.98
CA PHE A 322 19.17 -0.20 6.77
C PHE A 322 18.09 0.06 5.71
N ARG A 323 18.45 -0.19 4.45
CA ARG A 323 17.51 -0.21 3.32
C ARG A 323 17.95 -1.17 2.23
N VAL A 324 16.99 -1.67 1.44
CA VAL A 324 17.29 -2.40 0.20
C VAL A 324 17.59 -1.44 -0.95
N LYS A 325 18.56 -1.77 -1.80
CA LYS A 325 18.91 -1.10 -3.06
C LYS A 325 18.85 -2.14 -4.18
N ALA A 326 18.01 -1.89 -5.18
CA ALA A 326 17.89 -2.72 -6.38
C ALA A 326 18.34 -1.92 -7.62
N GLU A 327 19.12 -2.55 -8.50
CA GLU A 327 19.72 -1.90 -9.67
C GLU A 327 19.65 -2.80 -10.91
N ASN A 328 19.11 -2.27 -12.00
CA ASN A 328 19.16 -2.90 -13.33
C ASN A 328 19.64 -1.88 -14.38
N SER A 329 19.69 -2.27 -15.65
CA SER A 329 20.16 -1.39 -16.72
C SER A 329 19.31 -0.13 -16.98
N PHE A 330 18.10 -0.05 -16.40
CA PHE A 330 17.19 1.09 -16.52
C PHE A 330 17.21 2.01 -15.29
N GLY A 331 17.80 1.61 -14.18
CA GLY A 331 17.98 2.49 -13.03
C GLY A 331 18.13 1.78 -11.70
N ILE A 332 18.16 2.62 -10.66
CA ILE A 332 18.30 2.22 -9.26
C ILE A 332 17.03 2.63 -8.51
N THR A 333 16.54 1.73 -7.67
CA THR A 333 15.45 1.99 -6.74
C THR A 333 15.88 1.63 -5.32
N TYR A 334 15.58 2.52 -4.38
CA TYR A 334 15.82 2.33 -2.96
C TYR A 334 14.49 2.04 -2.25
N GLY A 335 14.50 1.09 -1.32
CA GLY A 335 13.43 0.97 -0.33
C GLY A 335 13.56 2.04 0.76
N ASP A 336 12.54 2.10 1.62
CA ASP A 336 12.51 3.00 2.77
C ASP A 336 13.61 2.68 3.79
N ASP A 337 14.01 3.68 4.58
CA ASP A 337 14.88 3.48 5.74
C ASP A 337 14.11 2.77 6.85
N MET A 338 14.69 1.70 7.38
CA MET A 338 14.19 1.01 8.56
C MET A 338 15.28 0.92 9.61
N THR A 339 14.87 0.81 10.88
CA THR A 339 15.80 0.68 12.00
C THR A 339 15.51 -0.55 12.84
N PHE A 340 16.54 -1.04 13.51
CA PHE A 340 16.42 -2.02 14.59
C PHE A 340 17.51 -1.77 15.63
N THR A 341 17.24 -2.14 16.89
CA THR A 341 18.21 -2.02 17.98
C THR A 341 18.52 -3.40 18.51
N LEU A 342 19.79 -3.79 18.55
CA LEU A 342 20.17 -5.05 19.16
C LEU A 342 20.10 -4.95 20.68
N LEU A 343 19.26 -5.76 21.30
CA LEU A 343 19.29 -5.92 22.75
C LEU A 343 20.44 -6.85 23.16
N GLY A 344 20.92 -6.67 24.39
CA GLY A 344 21.97 -7.48 24.97
C GLY A 344 22.00 -7.29 26.48
N THR A 345 22.60 -8.24 27.20
CA THR A 345 22.66 -8.15 28.66
C THR A 345 23.53 -6.99 29.13
N GLY A 346 23.12 -6.37 30.22
CA GLY A 346 23.77 -5.23 30.85
C GLY A 346 23.60 -3.89 30.12
N ILE A 347 22.72 -3.78 29.12
CA ILE A 347 22.34 -2.48 28.57
C ILE A 347 21.16 -1.92 29.35
N THR A 348 21.07 -0.59 29.41
CA THR A 348 19.89 0.08 29.96
C THR A 348 18.73 -0.03 28.98
N TRP A 349 17.61 -0.58 29.42
CA TRP A 349 16.39 -0.73 28.64
C TRP A 349 15.19 -0.61 29.57
N GLU A 350 14.17 0.14 29.15
CA GLU A 350 12.88 0.27 29.85
C GLU A 350 12.97 0.37 31.39
N GLY A 351 13.76 1.33 31.86
CA GLY A 351 13.85 1.65 33.28
C GLY A 351 14.83 0.80 34.10
N GLY A 352 15.53 -0.17 33.51
CA GLY A 352 16.54 -0.96 34.21
C GLY A 352 17.61 -1.54 33.31
N LEU A 353 18.26 -2.63 33.75
CA LEU A 353 19.31 -3.34 33.01
C LEU A 353 18.84 -4.73 32.59
N ILE A 354 18.92 -5.03 31.29
CA ILE A 354 18.59 -6.37 30.77
C ILE A 354 19.55 -7.39 31.38
N PHE A 355 19.07 -8.44 32.04
CA PHE A 355 19.92 -9.55 32.51
C PHE A 355 19.58 -10.89 31.89
N TYR A 356 18.47 -10.96 31.16
CA TYR A 356 18.03 -12.13 30.42
C TYR A 356 17.30 -11.69 29.15
N LEU A 357 17.52 -12.43 28.07
CA LEU A 357 16.76 -12.33 26.82
C LEU A 357 16.27 -13.73 26.45
N ASP A 358 15.07 -13.82 25.93
CA ASP A 358 14.52 -15.06 25.41
C ASP A 358 15.19 -15.47 24.07
N GLY A 359 14.76 -16.61 23.51
CA GLY A 359 15.31 -17.11 22.24
C GLY A 359 15.09 -16.20 21.03
N THR A 360 14.21 -15.20 21.13
CA THR A 360 13.96 -14.21 20.07
C THR A 360 14.88 -13.00 20.20
N GLY A 361 15.45 -12.75 21.38
CA GLY A 361 16.27 -11.57 21.66
C GLY A 361 15.48 -10.26 21.77
N GLN A 362 14.14 -10.32 21.74
CA GLN A 362 13.26 -9.14 21.79
C GLN A 362 12.60 -8.94 23.15
N HIS A 363 12.39 -10.02 23.90
CA HIS A 363 11.78 -10.01 25.24
C HIS A 363 12.74 -10.59 26.27
N GLY A 364 12.49 -10.29 27.54
CA GLY A 364 13.38 -10.76 28.58
C GLY A 364 13.08 -10.24 29.97
N LEU A 365 14.13 -10.18 30.81
CA LEU A 365 14.04 -9.67 32.17
C LEU A 365 15.03 -8.53 32.41
N ILE A 366 14.55 -7.54 33.15
CA ILE A 366 15.24 -6.30 33.51
C ILE A 366 15.41 -6.26 35.02
N ALA A 367 16.61 -5.95 35.50
CA ALA A 367 16.88 -5.68 36.90
C ALA A 367 16.80 -4.18 37.17
N ALA A 368 16.32 -3.80 38.35
CA ALA A 368 16.35 -2.41 38.80
C ALA A 368 17.81 -1.89 38.81
N PRO A 369 18.08 -0.61 38.47
CA PRO A 369 19.44 -0.07 38.43
C PRO A 369 20.19 -0.07 39.77
N SER A 370 19.47 -0.07 40.90
CA SER A 370 20.01 -0.12 42.26
C SER A 370 19.18 -1.02 43.18
N ASP A 371 19.77 -1.43 44.31
CA ASP A 371 19.06 -2.19 45.36
C ASP A 371 17.92 -1.35 45.93
N GLN A 372 16.79 -1.98 46.23
CA GLN A 372 15.65 -1.29 46.82
C GLN A 372 15.93 -1.03 48.30
N THR A 373 16.26 -2.09 49.04
CA THR A 373 16.61 -2.06 50.47
C THR A 373 17.08 -3.46 50.92
N SER A 374 17.30 -3.65 52.21
CA SER A 374 17.36 -4.95 52.85
C SER A 374 16.06 -5.25 53.61
N ALA A 375 15.52 -6.46 53.46
CA ALA A 375 14.28 -6.87 54.10
C ALA A 375 14.27 -8.38 54.40
N ASP A 376 13.32 -8.77 55.23
CA ASP A 376 13.02 -10.18 55.48
C ASP A 376 12.21 -10.76 54.32
N TRP A 377 12.33 -12.07 54.10
CA TRP A 377 11.45 -12.77 53.16
C TRP A 377 10.01 -12.83 53.70
N GLY A 378 9.86 -12.98 55.02
CA GLY A 378 8.59 -12.82 55.73
C GLY A 378 7.87 -14.12 56.09
N CYS A 379 6.79 -14.00 56.88
CA CYS A 379 5.90 -15.11 57.21
C CYS A 379 6.60 -16.36 57.74
N TYR A 380 7.42 -16.16 58.77
CA TYR A 380 8.15 -17.21 59.46
C TYR A 380 7.46 -17.59 60.79
N PRO A 381 7.26 -18.88 61.10
CA PRO A 381 7.36 -20.05 60.22
C PRO A 381 6.00 -20.33 59.54
N SER A 382 5.92 -20.25 58.21
CA SER A 382 4.71 -20.56 57.43
C SER A 382 5.09 -20.91 55.99
N VAL A 383 4.29 -21.75 55.33
CA VAL A 383 4.41 -22.06 53.90
C VAL A 383 3.50 -21.12 53.12
N ILE A 384 4.01 -20.55 52.04
CA ILE A 384 3.24 -19.78 51.07
C ILE A 384 2.96 -20.68 49.86
N SER A 385 1.69 -21.07 49.70
CA SER A 385 1.28 -21.91 48.57
C SER A 385 1.53 -21.21 47.24
N GLY A 386 2.24 -21.87 46.32
CA GLY A 386 2.51 -21.36 44.96
C GLY A 386 3.85 -20.61 44.82
N ALA A 387 4.48 -20.21 45.93
CA ALA A 387 5.73 -19.46 45.89
C ALA A 387 7.00 -20.32 45.75
N ASP A 388 6.91 -21.59 45.36
CA ASP A 388 8.03 -22.54 45.27
C ASP A 388 8.66 -22.63 43.86
N GLY A 389 8.14 -21.88 42.88
CA GLY A 389 8.68 -21.85 41.52
C GLY A 389 10.13 -21.38 41.48
N THR A 390 11.04 -22.15 40.88
CA THR A 390 12.47 -21.77 40.76
C THR A 390 12.86 -21.28 39.39
N ALA A 391 12.14 -21.71 38.34
CA ALA A 391 12.50 -21.51 36.95
C ALA A 391 12.42 -20.04 36.51
N ILE A 392 13.08 -19.73 35.39
CA ILE A 392 12.94 -18.43 34.72
C ILE A 392 11.47 -18.23 34.33
N GLY A 393 10.93 -17.05 34.63
CA GLY A 393 9.54 -16.66 34.42
C GLY A 393 8.62 -16.90 35.62
N THR A 394 9.08 -17.59 36.67
CA THR A 394 8.25 -17.87 37.85
C THR A 394 8.28 -16.78 38.92
N GLY A 395 9.24 -15.84 38.85
CA GLY A 395 9.44 -14.86 39.93
C GLY A 395 8.25 -13.95 40.17
N ASN A 396 7.55 -13.56 39.09
CA ASN A 396 6.37 -12.72 39.17
C ASN A 396 5.22 -13.43 39.91
N GLN A 397 4.90 -14.66 39.50
CA GLN A 397 3.83 -15.43 40.14
C GLN A 397 4.14 -15.73 41.61
N ASN A 398 5.38 -16.11 41.92
CA ASN A 398 5.80 -16.30 43.31
C ASN A 398 5.61 -15.02 44.14
N THR A 399 5.96 -13.85 43.58
CA THR A 399 5.81 -12.57 44.27
C THR A 399 4.34 -12.27 44.56
N LEU A 400 3.44 -12.52 43.60
CA LEU A 400 2.00 -12.38 43.80
C LEU A 400 1.49 -13.32 44.91
N ASP A 401 1.94 -14.57 44.92
CA ASP A 401 1.54 -15.57 45.91
C ASP A 401 2.05 -15.20 47.33
N ILE A 402 3.27 -14.66 47.44
CA ILE A 402 3.81 -14.14 48.70
C ILE A 402 3.02 -12.96 49.21
N VAL A 403 2.74 -11.97 48.35
CA VAL A 403 1.98 -10.76 48.75
C VAL A 403 0.55 -11.13 49.16
N ALA A 404 -0.06 -12.13 48.51
CA ALA A 404 -1.39 -12.61 48.87
C ALA A 404 -1.40 -13.48 50.14
N GLY A 405 -0.37 -14.30 50.32
CA GLY A 405 -0.28 -15.28 51.41
C GLY A 405 0.38 -14.78 52.69
N CYS A 406 1.05 -13.62 52.65
CA CYS A 406 1.83 -13.11 53.76
C CYS A 406 1.32 -11.76 54.29
N THR A 407 0.98 -11.70 55.57
CA THR A 407 0.51 -10.47 56.26
C THR A 407 1.62 -9.67 56.93
N THR A 408 2.87 -10.14 56.86
CA THR A 408 4.01 -9.40 57.41
C THR A 408 4.29 -8.19 56.53
N ILE A 409 4.28 -6.99 57.11
CA ILE A 409 4.52 -5.73 56.40
C ILE A 409 6.02 -5.51 56.19
N GLY A 410 6.40 -4.96 55.04
CA GLY A 410 7.77 -4.56 54.72
C GLY A 410 8.65 -5.73 54.26
N ILE A 411 8.04 -6.81 53.77
CA ILE A 411 8.77 -7.98 53.26
C ILE A 411 9.32 -7.72 51.85
N ALA A 412 10.35 -8.48 51.47
CA ALA A 412 11.05 -8.33 50.20
C ALA A 412 10.12 -8.34 48.97
N ALA A 413 9.14 -9.25 48.94
CA ALA A 413 8.18 -9.35 47.83
C ALA A 413 7.25 -8.13 47.73
N GLU A 414 6.75 -7.62 48.87
CA GLU A 414 5.90 -6.44 48.93
C GLU A 414 6.64 -5.18 48.48
N ILE A 415 7.91 -5.04 48.87
CA ILE A 415 8.76 -3.92 48.44
C ILE A 415 8.90 -3.89 46.93
N CYS A 416 9.14 -5.05 46.29
CA CYS A 416 9.21 -5.13 44.84
C CYS A 416 7.85 -4.84 44.19
N ALA A 417 6.77 -5.48 44.67
CA ALA A 417 5.44 -5.35 44.08
C ALA A 417 4.86 -3.92 44.14
N ASN A 418 5.22 -3.15 45.18
CA ASN A 418 4.78 -1.77 45.35
C ASN A 418 5.74 -0.74 44.74
N LEU A 419 6.84 -1.18 44.13
CA LEU A 419 7.86 -0.28 43.58
C LEU A 419 7.33 0.44 42.34
N ASN A 420 7.40 1.76 42.33
CA ASN A 420 7.31 2.57 41.12
C ASN A 420 8.68 3.17 40.83
N LEU A 421 9.34 2.71 39.77
CA LEU A 421 10.69 3.11 39.42
C LEU A 421 10.80 3.34 37.92
N ASN A 422 11.33 4.51 37.54
CA ASN A 422 11.56 4.92 36.14
C ASN A 422 10.30 4.84 35.25
N GLY A 423 9.11 5.04 35.84
CA GLY A 423 7.83 5.01 35.12
C GLY A 423 7.16 3.63 35.06
N TYR A 424 7.73 2.62 35.71
CA TYR A 424 7.24 1.25 35.72
C TYR A 424 6.84 0.81 37.14
N SER A 425 5.72 0.09 37.25
CA SER A 425 5.14 -0.40 38.51
C SER A 425 4.84 -1.90 38.51
N ASP A 426 5.44 -2.63 37.59
CA ASP A 426 5.29 -4.08 37.35
C ASP A 426 6.50 -4.87 37.86
N TRP A 427 7.16 -4.36 38.91
CA TRP A 427 8.35 -4.93 39.50
C TRP A 427 8.01 -6.10 40.45
N PHE A 428 8.86 -7.10 40.50
CA PHE A 428 8.70 -8.29 41.34
C PHE A 428 10.04 -8.82 41.87
N LEU A 429 9.98 -9.72 42.86
CA LEU A 429 11.16 -10.37 43.43
C LEU A 429 11.56 -11.56 42.55
N PRO A 430 12.81 -11.65 42.05
CA PRO A 430 13.21 -12.66 41.08
C PRO A 430 13.11 -14.07 41.65
N SER A 431 12.78 -15.05 40.82
CA SER A 431 12.91 -16.47 41.17
C SER A 431 14.39 -16.84 41.37
N LYS A 432 14.64 -18.02 41.93
CA LYS A 432 15.99 -18.53 42.17
C LYS A 432 16.86 -18.52 40.91
N ASP A 433 16.33 -18.99 39.78
CA ASP A 433 17.11 -19.09 38.54
C ASP A 433 17.28 -17.71 37.86
N GLU A 434 16.28 -16.82 37.97
CA GLU A 434 16.38 -15.42 37.52
C GLU A 434 17.46 -14.66 38.31
N LEU A 435 17.51 -14.86 39.63
CA LEU A 435 18.54 -14.28 40.48
C LEU A 435 19.95 -14.78 40.10
N GLY A 436 20.06 -16.06 39.71
CA GLY A 436 21.29 -16.65 39.17
C GLY A 436 21.76 -15.99 37.86
N LEU A 437 20.82 -15.70 36.95
CA LEU A 437 21.12 -14.97 35.72
C LEU A 437 21.55 -13.53 36.00
N MET A 438 20.90 -12.86 36.94
CA MET A 438 21.26 -11.50 37.34
C MET A 438 22.70 -11.43 37.89
N TYR A 439 23.10 -12.39 38.72
CA TYR A 439 24.48 -12.52 39.15
C TYR A 439 25.44 -12.73 37.98
N THR A 440 25.13 -13.68 37.09
CA THR A 440 26.03 -14.08 36.00
C THR A 440 26.19 -12.97 34.97
N ASN A 441 25.10 -12.31 34.58
CA ASN A 441 25.08 -11.39 33.44
C ASN A 441 25.25 -9.92 33.83
N LEU A 442 24.98 -9.53 35.07
CA LEU A 442 25.19 -8.16 35.54
C LEU A 442 26.31 -8.05 36.56
N TYR A 443 26.24 -8.78 37.68
CA TYR A 443 27.21 -8.62 38.76
C TYR A 443 28.64 -8.96 38.32
N LEU A 444 28.85 -10.11 37.69
CA LEU A 444 30.17 -10.51 37.18
C LEU A 444 30.70 -9.57 36.09
N ALA A 445 29.80 -8.88 35.38
CA ALA A 445 30.15 -7.88 34.40
C ALA A 445 30.42 -6.48 35.01
N GLY A 446 30.36 -6.34 36.34
CA GLY A 446 30.54 -5.06 37.04
C GLY A 446 29.40 -4.07 36.80
N LYS A 447 28.20 -4.56 36.46
CA LYS A 447 27.01 -3.74 36.16
C LYS A 447 25.97 -3.86 37.27
N GLY A 448 25.03 -2.91 37.32
CA GLY A 448 23.86 -2.99 38.22
C GLY A 448 24.08 -2.49 39.65
N SER A 449 25.24 -1.92 39.97
CA SER A 449 25.49 -1.27 41.26
C SER A 449 25.09 -2.12 42.47
N PHE A 450 25.38 -3.42 42.41
CA PHE A 450 25.12 -4.34 43.52
C PHE A 450 26.09 -4.07 44.66
N GLY A 451 25.64 -4.21 45.90
CA GLY A 451 26.56 -4.14 47.04
C GLY A 451 27.60 -5.28 47.04
N THR A 452 28.77 -5.00 47.63
CA THR A 452 30.02 -5.74 47.41
C THR A 452 30.22 -6.99 48.28
N THR A 453 29.29 -7.34 49.18
CA THR A 453 29.46 -8.47 50.12
C THR A 453 28.15 -9.06 50.63
N LEU A 454 27.20 -9.37 49.74
CA LEU A 454 25.80 -9.51 50.16
C LEU A 454 25.07 -10.71 49.58
N TYR A 455 24.06 -11.13 50.34
CA TYR A 455 23.09 -12.13 49.96
C TYR A 455 21.81 -11.46 49.49
N TYR A 456 21.24 -11.98 48.41
CA TYR A 456 20.01 -11.49 47.81
C TYR A 456 18.91 -12.52 47.92
N TRP A 457 17.69 -12.07 48.24
CA TRP A 457 16.53 -12.93 48.25
C TRP A 457 16.08 -13.31 46.84
N SER A 458 15.66 -14.57 46.66
CA SER A 458 14.73 -14.92 45.60
C SER A 458 13.32 -15.05 46.14
N SER A 459 12.32 -14.99 45.27
CA SER A 459 10.93 -15.29 45.59
C SER A 459 10.65 -16.78 45.79
N SER A 460 11.54 -17.67 45.34
CA SER A 460 11.37 -19.12 45.50
C SER A 460 11.50 -19.57 46.96
N GLU A 461 10.40 -20.01 47.54
CA GLU A 461 10.32 -20.66 48.84
C GLU A 461 10.99 -22.05 48.82
N TYR A 462 11.66 -22.42 49.92
CA TYR A 462 12.22 -23.77 50.08
C TYR A 462 11.36 -24.66 50.97
N ASN A 463 10.96 -24.15 52.15
CA ASN A 463 10.04 -24.82 53.06
C ASN A 463 9.45 -23.81 54.07
N ILE A 464 8.76 -24.32 55.10
CA ILE A 464 8.13 -23.53 56.17
C ILE A 464 9.06 -22.51 56.87
N ASN A 465 10.35 -22.82 56.97
CA ASN A 465 11.33 -22.01 57.70
C ASN A 465 12.25 -21.21 56.77
N TYR A 466 12.50 -21.71 55.57
CA TYR A 466 13.62 -21.27 54.73
C TYR A 466 13.15 -20.82 53.34
N SER A 467 13.83 -19.83 52.79
CA SER A 467 13.71 -19.39 51.39
C SER A 467 15.07 -19.40 50.69
N TYR A 468 15.07 -19.46 49.36
CA TYR A 468 16.30 -19.42 48.57
C TYR A 468 16.89 -18.02 48.50
N ARG A 469 18.23 -17.98 48.51
CA ARG A 469 19.04 -16.77 48.35
C ARG A 469 20.27 -17.04 47.51
N LEU A 470 20.90 -15.99 47.01
CA LEU A 470 22.18 -16.06 46.30
C LEU A 470 23.20 -15.11 46.92
N ASN A 471 24.40 -15.62 47.23
CA ASN A 471 25.53 -14.78 47.61
C ASN A 471 26.21 -14.21 46.37
N PHE A 472 26.15 -12.89 46.18
CA PHE A 472 26.79 -12.25 45.03
C PHE A 472 28.31 -12.14 45.18
N SER A 473 28.88 -12.26 46.38
CA SER A 473 30.35 -12.24 46.53
C SER A 473 31.04 -13.49 45.98
N GLY A 474 30.30 -14.59 45.78
CA GLY A 474 30.88 -15.88 45.35
C GLY A 474 29.96 -16.75 44.48
N GLY A 475 28.78 -16.28 44.10
CA GLY A 475 27.84 -17.01 43.25
C GLY A 475 27.21 -18.24 43.89
N VAL A 476 27.28 -18.38 45.22
CA VAL A 476 26.80 -19.57 45.93
C VAL A 476 25.33 -19.42 46.27
N SER A 477 24.49 -20.26 45.66
CA SER A 477 23.08 -20.39 46.03
C SER A 477 22.94 -21.17 47.33
N GLY A 478 22.03 -20.77 48.18
CA GLY A 478 21.71 -21.46 49.41
C GLY A 478 20.35 -21.05 49.94
N THR A 479 20.06 -21.39 51.18
CA THR A 479 18.82 -20.98 51.84
C THR A 479 19.13 -20.14 53.09
N SER A 480 18.14 -19.41 53.57
CA SER A 480 18.19 -18.68 54.84
C SER A 480 16.82 -18.65 55.49
N LEU A 481 16.79 -18.45 56.81
CA LEU A 481 15.54 -18.32 57.54
C LEU A 481 14.75 -17.15 56.97
N LYS A 482 13.43 -17.32 56.83
CA LYS A 482 12.58 -16.30 56.21
C LYS A 482 12.53 -14.98 57.00
N ASN A 483 12.84 -15.00 58.29
CA ASN A 483 13.00 -13.82 59.16
C ASN A 483 14.45 -13.29 59.23
N SER A 484 15.29 -13.64 58.27
CA SER A 484 16.63 -13.05 58.13
C SER A 484 16.57 -11.89 57.14
N THR A 485 17.24 -10.80 57.49
CA THR A 485 17.34 -9.65 56.60
C THR A 485 18.38 -9.90 55.51
N GLN A 486 17.97 -9.81 54.24
CA GLN A 486 18.86 -9.89 53.07
C GLN A 486 18.52 -8.78 52.08
N TYR A 487 19.35 -8.60 51.05
CA TYR A 487 19.14 -7.55 50.06
C TYR A 487 18.03 -7.89 49.07
N VAL A 488 17.35 -6.85 48.64
CA VAL A 488 16.22 -6.91 47.71
C VAL A 488 16.60 -6.17 46.43
N ARG A 489 16.57 -6.92 45.33
CA ARG A 489 16.70 -6.39 43.98
C ARG A 489 15.48 -6.79 43.17
N ALA A 490 14.69 -5.79 42.79
CA ALA A 490 13.52 -5.95 41.98
C ALA A 490 13.89 -6.21 40.52
N VAL A 491 13.06 -7.00 39.86
CA VAL A 491 13.15 -7.29 38.43
C VAL A 491 11.77 -7.08 37.78
N ARG A 492 11.74 -6.90 36.45
CA ARG A 492 10.50 -6.84 35.65
C ARG A 492 10.70 -7.59 34.33
N ALA A 493 9.59 -7.96 33.68
CA ALA A 493 9.60 -8.52 32.34
C ALA A 493 9.27 -7.45 31.30
N PHE A 494 9.72 -7.64 30.06
CA PHE A 494 9.41 -6.77 28.92
C PHE A 494 9.27 -7.59 27.64
#